data_AF-A0A1H1G1L6-F1
#
_entry.id   AF-A0A1H1G1L6-F1
#
_cell.length_a   1.000
_cell.length_b   1.000
_cell.length_c   1.000
_cell.angle_alpha   90.00
_cell.angle_beta   90.00
_cell.angle_gamma   90.00
#
_symmetry.space_group_name_H-M   'P 1'
#
loop_
_entity.id
_entity.type
_entity.pdbx_description
1 polymer ?
#
loop_
_entity_poly.entity_id
_entity_poly.type
_entity_poly.pdbx_seq_one_letter_code
_entity_poly.pdbx_strand_id
1 'polypeptide(L)'
;MKIILCAAVSLGAIAYAGSAALADGHTLGADNNSVTFSEISLADGSPDDGTCEKRYGTGYKTADSPNTTADNPKKTTEEGHDIVISSTGGTIGDGILSIENEYEIIFPSDEKKEAVDVKMFATGLIGSGTASGVFSDGTCRGEVTIQAAGS
;
A
#
# COMPACT_ATOMS: atom_id res chain seq x y z
N MET A 1 6.40 -57.50 32.04
CA MET A 1 5.51 -56.75 31.14
C MET A 1 4.79 -55.67 31.96
N LYS A 2 5.15 -54.40 31.75
CA LYS A 2 4.35 -53.18 32.03
C LYS A 2 5.20 -52.00 31.56
N ILE A 3 4.88 -51.55 30.36
CA ILE A 3 5.48 -50.41 29.68
C ILE A 3 4.78 -49.16 30.24
N ILE A 4 5.55 -48.17 30.71
CA ILE A 4 5.00 -46.84 31.00
C ILE A 4 5.77 -45.86 30.12
N LEU A 5 5.15 -45.52 28.99
CA LEU A 5 5.53 -44.39 28.14
C LEU A 5 5.19 -43.10 28.91
N CYS A 6 6.18 -42.28 29.24
CA CYS A 6 5.94 -40.88 29.54
C CYS A 6 5.93 -40.10 28.22
N ALA A 7 4.74 -39.74 27.76
CA ALA A 7 4.54 -38.86 26.62
C ALA A 7 4.94 -37.43 27.00
N ALA A 8 6.00 -36.92 26.39
CA ALA A 8 6.30 -35.49 26.38
C ALA A 8 5.34 -34.81 25.38
N VAL A 9 4.26 -34.21 25.88
CA VAL A 9 3.42 -33.32 25.08
C VAL A 9 4.01 -31.92 25.21
N SER A 10 4.98 -31.61 24.35
CA SER A 10 5.39 -30.23 24.12
C SER A 10 4.23 -29.55 23.38
N LEU A 11 3.47 -28.70 24.09
CA LEU A 11 2.52 -27.77 23.47
C LEU A 11 3.32 -26.84 22.55
N GLY A 12 3.28 -27.12 21.24
CA GLY A 12 3.74 -26.18 20.24
C GLY A 12 2.88 -24.93 20.31
N ALA A 13 3.48 -23.80 20.68
CA ALA A 13 2.88 -22.50 20.46
C ALA A 13 2.78 -22.29 18.95
N ILE A 14 1.59 -22.47 18.39
CA ILE A 14 1.30 -22.06 17.02
C ILE A 14 1.21 -20.54 17.07
N ALA A 15 2.33 -19.87 16.77
CA ALA A 15 2.31 -18.46 16.42
C ALA A 15 1.58 -18.35 15.08
N TYR A 16 0.29 -18.00 15.13
CA TYR A 16 -0.48 -17.62 13.95
C TYR A 16 0.05 -16.26 13.47
N ALA A 17 1.16 -16.27 12.74
CA ALA A 17 1.48 -15.17 11.85
C ALA A 17 0.52 -15.29 10.67
N GLY A 18 -0.57 -14.51 10.70
CA GLY A 18 -1.41 -14.33 9.53
C GLY A 18 -0.61 -13.64 8.42
N SER A 19 -0.71 -14.11 7.19
CA SER A 19 -0.20 -13.37 6.03
C SER A 19 -1.03 -12.10 5.85
N ALA A 20 -0.37 -10.98 5.54
CA ALA A 20 -1.03 -9.68 5.32
C ALA A 20 -2.14 -9.72 4.25
N ALA A 21 -2.07 -10.68 3.31
CA ALA A 21 -3.10 -10.93 2.31
C ALA A 21 -4.50 -11.25 2.87
N LEU A 22 -4.63 -11.72 4.13
CA LEU A 22 -5.92 -11.97 4.78
C LEU A 22 -6.40 -10.82 5.68
N ALA A 23 -5.58 -9.78 5.84
CA ALA A 23 -5.90 -8.60 6.62
C ALA A 23 -6.28 -7.39 5.73
N ASP A 24 -6.44 -7.62 4.43
CA ASP A 24 -6.90 -6.67 3.40
C ASP A 24 -8.29 -6.05 3.65
N GLY A 25 -8.96 -6.36 4.76
CA GLY A 25 -10.34 -5.95 5.03
C GLY A 25 -10.55 -4.85 6.08
N HIS A 26 -9.56 -4.49 6.91
CA HIS A 26 -9.82 -3.58 8.03
C HIS A 26 -8.65 -2.62 8.27
N THR A 27 -8.65 -1.50 7.56
CA THR A 27 -8.49 -0.11 8.07
C THR A 27 -7.74 0.82 7.11
N LEU A 28 -6.90 0.33 6.19
CA LEU A 28 -6.17 1.18 5.24
C LEU A 28 -6.24 0.72 3.78
N GLY A 29 -7.09 -0.27 3.47
CA GLY A 29 -7.43 -0.71 2.10
C GLY A 29 -8.90 -0.50 1.70
N ALA A 30 -9.69 0.14 2.58
CA ALA A 30 -11.09 0.44 2.31
C ALA A 30 -11.23 1.60 1.30
N ASP A 31 -12.38 1.69 0.65
CA ASP A 31 -12.66 2.72 -0.35
C ASP A 31 -12.51 4.13 0.20
N ASN A 32 -12.15 5.07 -0.68
CA ASN A 32 -12.07 6.50 -0.40
C ASN A 32 -10.89 6.92 0.49
N ASN A 33 -9.80 6.15 0.49
CA ASN A 33 -8.56 6.60 1.13
C ASN A 33 -8.06 7.88 0.47
N SER A 34 -7.66 8.83 1.32
CA SER A 34 -6.87 9.97 0.89
C SER A 34 -5.40 9.57 0.91
N VAL A 35 -4.72 9.78 -0.21
CA VAL A 35 -3.28 9.62 -0.35
C VAL A 35 -2.71 11.00 -0.55
N THR A 36 -1.72 11.38 0.25
CA THR A 36 -1.04 12.68 0.13
C THR A 36 0.44 12.45 -0.09
N PHE A 37 1.05 13.32 -0.88
CA PHE A 37 2.47 13.25 -1.22
C PHE A 37 3.16 14.53 -0.75
N SER A 38 4.38 14.37 -0.23
CA SER A 38 5.23 15.47 0.21
C SER A 38 6.69 15.20 -0.15
N GLU A 39 7.52 16.24 -0.06
CA GLU A 39 8.96 16.16 -0.36
C GLU A 39 9.27 15.54 -1.73
N ILE A 40 8.41 15.84 -2.70
CA ILE A 40 8.47 15.26 -4.04
C ILE A 40 9.68 15.80 -4.78
N SER A 41 10.47 14.89 -5.34
CA SER A 41 11.69 15.20 -6.09
C SER A 41 11.90 14.17 -7.19
N LEU A 42 12.84 14.44 -8.10
CA LEU A 42 13.31 13.42 -9.03
C LEU A 42 14.01 12.29 -8.27
N ALA A 43 14.00 11.08 -8.82
CA ALA A 43 14.49 9.87 -8.16
C ALA A 43 15.98 9.96 -7.80
N ASP A 44 16.76 10.72 -8.57
CA ASP A 44 18.19 11.00 -8.31
C ASP A 44 18.41 12.02 -7.17
N GLY A 45 17.33 12.61 -6.65
CA GLY A 45 17.33 13.61 -5.58
C GLY A 45 17.50 15.04 -6.04
N SER A 46 17.53 15.31 -7.35
CA SER A 46 17.43 16.66 -7.86
C SER A 46 16.01 17.24 -7.67
N PRO A 47 15.87 18.57 -7.60
CA PRO A 47 14.56 19.21 -7.49
C PRO A 47 13.65 18.81 -8.64
N ASP A 48 12.35 18.73 -8.37
CA ASP A 48 11.36 18.47 -9.41
C ASP A 48 11.43 19.54 -10.52
N ASP A 49 11.40 19.08 -11.77
CA ASP A 49 11.31 19.92 -12.96
C ASP A 49 9.85 20.18 -13.41
N GLY A 50 8.91 19.76 -12.56
CA GLY A 50 7.47 19.82 -12.77
C GLY A 50 6.89 18.51 -13.28
N THR A 51 7.71 17.49 -13.54
CA THR A 51 7.24 16.16 -13.93
C THR A 51 6.52 15.48 -12.77
N CYS A 52 7.09 15.54 -11.57
CA CYS A 52 6.53 14.82 -10.43
C CYS A 52 5.30 15.52 -9.86
N GLU A 53 5.30 16.85 -9.80
CA GLU A 53 4.13 17.64 -9.42
C GLU A 53 2.93 17.37 -10.36
N LYS A 54 3.16 17.22 -11.67
CA LYS A 54 2.09 16.90 -12.64
C LYS A 54 1.47 15.52 -12.45
N ARG A 55 2.27 14.57 -11.95
CA ARG A 55 1.78 13.23 -11.63
C ARG A 55 1.08 13.26 -10.29
N TYR A 56 1.83 13.52 -9.23
CA TYR A 56 1.47 13.30 -7.83
C TYR A 56 0.74 14.47 -7.17
N GLY A 57 1.04 15.70 -7.60
CA GLY A 57 0.52 16.93 -7.00
C GLY A 57 0.58 16.88 -5.47
N THR A 58 -0.50 17.31 -4.82
CA THR A 58 -0.62 17.23 -3.36
C THR A 58 -1.16 15.88 -2.85
N GLY A 59 -1.60 14.99 -3.73
CA GLY A 59 -2.34 13.79 -3.36
C GLY A 59 -3.62 13.56 -4.17
N TYR A 60 -4.27 12.44 -3.86
CA TYR A 60 -5.49 11.96 -4.51
C TYR A 60 -6.48 11.40 -3.50
N LYS A 61 -7.73 11.28 -3.93
CA LYS A 61 -8.69 10.35 -3.34
C LYS A 61 -8.86 9.14 -4.23
N THR A 62 -8.76 7.96 -3.64
CA THR A 62 -8.89 6.68 -4.35
C THR A 62 -10.27 6.08 -4.13
N ALA A 63 -10.91 5.57 -5.17
CA ALA A 63 -12.16 4.81 -5.10
C ALA A 63 -12.01 3.49 -5.84
N ASP A 64 -12.81 2.49 -5.49
CA ASP A 64 -12.87 1.24 -6.25
C ASP A 64 -13.24 1.52 -7.71
N SER A 65 -12.46 0.94 -8.62
CA SER A 65 -12.81 0.94 -10.04
C SER A 65 -14.05 0.07 -10.24
N PRO A 66 -15.00 0.45 -11.11
CA PRO A 66 -16.14 -0.42 -11.45
C PRO A 66 -15.72 -1.76 -12.09
N ASN A 67 -14.46 -1.87 -12.54
CA ASN A 67 -13.87 -3.07 -13.12
C ASN A 67 -12.96 -3.83 -12.14
N THR A 68 -12.94 -3.46 -10.86
CA THR A 68 -12.15 -4.14 -9.83
C THR A 68 -12.67 -5.57 -9.61
N THR A 69 -11.76 -6.53 -9.45
CA THR A 69 -12.10 -7.91 -9.06
C THR A 69 -11.17 -8.38 -7.95
N ALA A 70 -11.52 -9.46 -7.26
CA ALA A 70 -10.68 -10.01 -6.18
C ALA A 70 -9.27 -10.41 -6.67
N ASP A 71 -9.16 -10.89 -7.91
CA ASP A 71 -7.88 -11.30 -8.51
C ASP A 71 -7.14 -10.16 -9.22
N ASN A 72 -7.80 -9.02 -9.43
CA ASN A 72 -7.25 -7.84 -10.08
C ASN A 72 -7.82 -6.57 -9.42
N PRO A 73 -7.34 -6.24 -8.21
CA PRO A 73 -7.80 -5.07 -7.49
C PRO A 73 -7.38 -3.79 -8.23
N LYS A 74 -8.36 -2.95 -8.53
CA LYS A 74 -8.18 -1.70 -9.27
C LYS A 74 -8.85 -0.54 -8.54
N LYS A 75 -8.15 0.59 -8.51
CA LYS A 75 -8.66 1.85 -8.00
C LYS A 75 -8.65 2.91 -9.09
N THR A 76 -9.51 3.90 -8.95
CA THR A 76 -9.48 5.13 -9.74
C THR A 76 -9.36 6.33 -8.81
N THR A 77 -8.84 7.45 -9.32
CA THR A 77 -8.81 8.70 -8.55
C THR A 77 -9.77 9.76 -9.09
N GLU A 78 -10.00 10.83 -8.32
CA GLU A 78 -10.81 11.98 -8.75
C GLU A 78 -10.20 12.73 -9.95
N GLU A 79 -8.88 12.61 -10.14
CA GLU A 79 -8.10 13.11 -11.27
C GLU A 79 -8.14 12.17 -12.49
N GLY A 80 -8.77 10.98 -12.34
CA GLY A 80 -8.93 10.01 -13.41
C GLY A 80 -7.74 9.07 -13.63
N HIS A 81 -6.85 8.94 -12.63
CA HIS A 81 -5.80 7.91 -12.67
C HIS A 81 -6.44 6.51 -12.66
N ASP A 82 -5.89 5.60 -13.46
CA ASP A 82 -6.19 4.17 -13.35
C ASP A 82 -5.03 3.51 -12.60
N ILE A 83 -5.35 2.86 -11.48
CA ILE A 83 -4.37 2.26 -10.56
C ILE A 83 -4.66 0.77 -10.48
N VAL A 84 -3.72 -0.03 -10.96
CA VAL A 84 -3.72 -1.48 -10.76
C VAL A 84 -2.79 -1.80 -9.60
N ILE A 85 -3.28 -2.55 -8.61
CA ILE A 85 -2.45 -3.00 -7.50
C ILE A 85 -1.78 -4.31 -7.92
N SER A 86 -0.50 -4.26 -8.27
CA SER A 86 0.24 -5.40 -8.85
C SER A 86 0.81 -6.33 -7.77
N SER A 87 1.10 -5.79 -6.59
CA SER A 87 1.52 -6.57 -5.43
C SER A 87 1.11 -5.89 -4.13
N THR A 88 0.59 -6.67 -3.19
CA THR A 88 0.30 -6.23 -1.82
C THR A 88 1.10 -7.08 -0.84
N GLY A 89 1.87 -6.42 0.02
CA GLY A 89 2.72 -7.04 1.02
C GLY A 89 2.76 -6.25 2.32
N GLY A 90 3.62 -6.69 3.24
CA GLY A 90 3.77 -6.11 4.57
C GLY A 90 3.38 -7.06 5.70
N THR A 91 3.30 -6.52 6.92
CA THR A 91 3.04 -7.28 8.14
C THR A 91 2.05 -6.56 9.04
N ILE A 92 1.20 -7.34 9.72
CA ILE A 92 0.30 -6.84 10.75
C ILE A 92 0.54 -7.66 12.01
N GLY A 93 0.92 -6.98 13.08
CA GLY A 93 1.28 -7.64 14.34
C GLY A 93 1.88 -6.66 15.33
N ASP A 94 1.92 -7.05 16.60
CA ASP A 94 2.61 -6.29 17.65
C ASP A 94 2.17 -4.82 17.78
N GLY A 95 0.94 -4.50 17.37
CA GLY A 95 0.37 -3.15 17.38
C GLY A 95 0.72 -2.28 16.18
N ILE A 96 1.50 -2.80 15.23
CA ILE A 96 2.00 -2.08 14.05
C ILE A 96 1.45 -2.72 12.77
N LEU A 97 1.25 -1.88 11.76
CA LEU A 97 0.99 -2.23 10.37
C LEU A 97 2.19 -1.75 9.53
N SER A 98 2.71 -2.61 8.67
CA SER A 98 3.55 -2.23 7.54
C SER A 98 2.86 -2.59 6.22
N ILE A 99 3.08 -1.76 5.22
CA ILE A 99 2.50 -1.86 3.89
C ILE A 99 3.65 -1.81 2.90
N GLU A 100 3.74 -2.81 2.03
CA GLU A 100 4.70 -2.87 0.93
C GLU A 100 3.94 -3.17 -0.35
N ASN A 101 3.66 -2.14 -1.15
CA ASN A 101 2.83 -2.29 -2.34
C ASN A 101 3.59 -1.91 -3.60
N GLU A 102 3.26 -2.60 -4.68
CA GLU A 102 3.61 -2.20 -6.04
C GLU A 102 2.30 -1.89 -6.79
N TYR A 103 2.32 -0.79 -7.54
CA TYR A 103 1.20 -0.31 -8.33
C TYR A 103 1.65 -0.10 -9.77
N GLU A 104 0.75 -0.32 -10.71
CA GLU A 104 0.86 0.21 -12.06
C GLU A 104 -0.13 1.36 -12.18
N ILE A 105 0.37 2.58 -12.40
CA ILE A 105 -0.47 3.78 -12.49
C ILE A 105 -0.40 4.35 -13.90
N ILE A 106 -1.57 4.61 -14.50
CA ILE A 106 -1.68 5.36 -15.75
C ILE A 106 -2.04 6.81 -15.41
N PHE A 107 -1.09 7.72 -15.62
CA PHE A 107 -1.31 9.16 -15.44
C PHE A 107 -1.94 9.75 -16.72
N PRO A 108 -3.16 10.32 -16.67
CA PRO A 108 -3.82 10.88 -17.85
C PRO A 108 -3.13 12.16 -18.35
N SER A 109 -2.38 12.84 -17.48
CA SER A 109 -1.57 14.02 -17.75
C SER A 109 -0.24 13.70 -18.45
N ASP A 110 0.22 12.45 -18.43
CA ASP A 110 1.44 12.04 -19.13
C ASP A 110 1.18 11.93 -20.64
N GLU A 111 2.09 12.49 -21.45
CA GLU A 111 1.94 12.52 -22.91
C GLU A 111 1.77 11.13 -23.53
N LYS A 112 2.47 10.14 -22.96
CA LYS A 112 2.48 8.76 -23.46
C LYS A 112 1.36 7.89 -22.89
N LYS A 113 0.79 8.27 -21.74
CA LYS A 113 -0.22 7.48 -20.99
C LYS A 113 0.17 6.02 -20.81
N GLU A 114 1.47 5.76 -20.63
CA GLU A 114 2.00 4.44 -20.33
C GLU A 114 1.82 4.16 -18.83
N ALA A 115 1.68 2.88 -18.47
CA ALA A 115 1.66 2.47 -17.08
C ALA A 115 3.04 2.71 -16.45
N VAL A 116 3.04 3.28 -15.25
CA VAL A 116 4.24 3.55 -14.47
C VAL A 116 4.23 2.66 -13.23
N ASP A 117 5.32 1.92 -13.02
CA ASP A 117 5.50 1.08 -11.84
C ASP A 117 5.87 1.93 -10.63
N VAL A 118 4.99 1.96 -9.63
CA VAL A 118 5.18 2.70 -8.38
C VAL A 118 5.39 1.73 -7.23
N LYS A 119 6.47 1.90 -6.48
CA LYS A 119 6.77 1.15 -5.26
C LYS A 119 6.49 2.01 -4.05
N MET A 120 5.82 1.45 -3.06
CA MET A 120 5.43 2.16 -1.85
C MET A 120 5.75 1.33 -0.60
N PHE A 121 6.33 1.98 0.40
CA PHE A 121 6.57 1.43 1.72
C PHE A 121 6.00 2.37 2.77
N ALA A 122 5.05 1.92 3.59
CA ALA A 122 4.45 2.72 4.63
C ALA A 122 4.24 1.94 5.92
N THR A 123 4.20 2.64 7.05
CA THR A 123 3.92 2.05 8.36
C THR A 123 2.90 2.88 9.13
N GLY A 124 2.16 2.24 10.02
CA GLY A 124 1.17 2.87 10.88
C GLY A 124 0.87 2.04 12.11
N LEU A 125 0.06 2.59 13.02
CA LEU A 125 -0.46 1.84 14.15
C LEU A 125 -1.77 1.15 13.77
N ILE A 126 -1.96 -0.09 14.22
CA ILE A 126 -3.21 -0.81 13.99
C ILE A 126 -4.38 -0.01 14.56
N GLY A 127 -5.40 0.25 13.74
CA GLY A 127 -6.60 0.99 14.14
C GLY A 127 -6.46 2.52 14.16
N SER A 128 -5.29 3.08 13.84
CA SER A 128 -5.11 4.54 13.75
C SER A 128 -5.79 5.18 12.54
N GLY A 129 -6.08 4.39 11.51
CA GLY A 129 -6.62 4.89 10.24
C GLY A 129 -5.63 5.73 9.45
N THR A 130 -4.33 5.73 9.80
CA THR A 130 -3.29 6.45 9.06
C THR A 130 -2.01 5.62 8.97
N ALA A 131 -1.33 5.67 7.82
CA ALA A 131 0.02 5.16 7.64
C ALA A 131 0.86 6.16 6.83
N SER A 132 2.16 6.20 7.08
CA SER A 132 3.09 7.09 6.40
C SER A 132 4.37 6.36 6.01
N GLY A 133 5.01 6.82 4.93
CA GLY A 133 6.30 6.32 4.52
C GLY A 133 6.77 6.97 3.23
N VAL A 134 7.29 6.17 2.30
CA VAL A 134 7.93 6.65 1.07
C VAL A 134 7.43 5.92 -0.16
N PHE A 135 7.58 6.56 -1.31
CA PHE A 135 7.31 5.95 -2.61
C PHE A 135 8.39 6.32 -3.64
N SER A 136 8.46 5.53 -4.71
CA SER A 136 9.26 5.83 -5.89
C SER A 136 8.68 5.15 -7.13
N ASP A 137 8.70 5.85 -8.26
CA ASP A 137 8.31 5.31 -9.57
C ASP A 137 9.49 5.18 -10.57
N GLY A 138 10.71 5.33 -10.04
CA GLY A 138 11.94 5.37 -10.83
C GLY A 138 12.24 6.71 -11.50
N THR A 139 11.25 7.60 -11.63
CA THR A 139 11.42 9.00 -12.08
C THR A 139 11.26 9.98 -10.94
N CYS A 140 10.27 9.74 -10.09
CA CYS A 140 9.83 10.56 -8.97
C CYS A 140 9.95 9.76 -7.68
N ARG A 141 10.24 10.47 -6.60
CA ARG A 141 10.24 9.93 -5.24
C ARG A 141 9.66 10.96 -4.27
N GLY A 142 9.23 10.48 -3.12
CA GLY A 142 8.82 11.37 -2.04
C GLY A 142 8.30 10.60 -0.85
N GLU A 143 7.69 11.34 0.05
CA GLU A 143 6.94 10.81 1.18
C GLU A 143 5.48 10.62 0.78
N VAL A 144 4.84 9.65 1.43
CA VAL A 144 3.41 9.35 1.24
C VAL A 144 2.73 9.21 2.58
N THR A 145 1.53 9.77 2.71
CA THR A 145 0.63 9.52 3.83
C THR A 145 -0.71 9.03 3.31
N ILE A 146 -1.17 7.92 3.87
CA ILE A 146 -2.42 7.25 3.54
C ILE A 146 -3.36 7.42 4.73
N GLN A 147 -4.55 7.94 4.49
CA GLN A 147 -5.57 8.10 5.51
C GLN A 147 -6.87 7.40 5.09
N ALA A 148 -7.42 6.63 6.03
CA ALA A 148 -8.67 5.91 5.85
C ALA A 148 -9.87 6.87 5.80
N ALA A 149 -10.82 6.59 4.91
CA ALA A 149 -12.08 7.33 4.85
C ALA A 149 -12.86 7.20 6.17
N GLY A 150 -13.13 8.33 6.85
CA GLY A 150 -13.98 8.37 8.04
C GLY A 150 -13.26 8.14 9.38
N SER A 151 -11.94 8.39 9.45
CA SER A 151 -11.21 8.53 10.72
C SER A 151 -11.39 9.90 11.36
#